data_AF-A0AAN5BTF8-F1
#
_entry.id   AF-A0AAN5BTF8-F1
#
_cell.length_a   1.000
_cell.length_b   1.000
_cell.length_c   1.000
_cell.angle_alpha   90.00
_cell.angle_beta   90.00
_cell.angle_gamma   90.00
#
_symmetry.space_group_name_H-M   'P 1'
#
loop_
_entity.id
_entity.type
_entity.pdbx_description
1 polymer ?
#
loop_
_entity_poly.entity_id
_entity_poly.type
_entity_poly.pdbx_seq_one_letter_code
_entity_poly.pdbx_strand_id
1 'polypeptide(L)'
;MSTIAGGEIGRKRQMIAEMLDGCWRSCVEPDPETKIPFVADAIIANPPSFAHIHCAQALGVPLHMMFTMPWSPTKEFPHPLANVKGSGTDASLRNYMSYSMVELLTWSGLADIINRWRVKALNLEELSPRTAAGLMEAMQVPHTYCWSPALIPKPLDWPSYIGS
;
A
#
# COMPACT_ATOMS: atom_id res chain seq x y z
N MET A 1 -15.51 -26.01 12.83
CA MET A 1 -15.02 -25.17 11.71
C MET A 1 -14.11 -24.00 12.15
N SER A 2 -13.75 -23.85 13.43
CA SER A 2 -12.91 -22.75 13.93
C SER A 2 -11.40 -22.95 13.72
N THR A 3 -10.92 -24.19 13.73
CA THR A 3 -9.47 -24.51 13.63
C THR A 3 -8.89 -24.31 12.23
N ILE A 4 -9.69 -24.55 11.19
CA ILE A 4 -9.28 -24.37 9.78
C ILE A 4 -9.12 -22.88 9.46
N ALA A 5 -10.08 -22.04 9.89
CA ALA A 5 -10.01 -20.59 9.72
C ALA A 5 -8.82 -19.96 10.47
N GLY A 6 -8.52 -20.44 11.69
CA GLY A 6 -7.35 -20.00 12.45
C GLY A 6 -6.01 -20.35 11.77
N GLY A 7 -5.90 -21.55 11.19
CA GLY A 7 -4.72 -21.98 10.46
C GLY A 7 -4.46 -21.16 9.19
N GLU A 8 -5.51 -20.86 8.42
CA GLU A 8 -5.40 -20.04 7.20
C GLU A 8 -5.00 -18.60 7.51
N ILE A 9 -5.56 -17.99 8.57
CA ILE A 9 -5.19 -16.64 8.99
C ILE A 9 -3.72 -16.60 9.41
N GLY A 10 -3.27 -17.57 10.22
CA GLY A 10 -1.86 -17.69 10.60
C GLY A 10 -0.93 -17.79 9.39
N ARG A 11 -1.27 -18.65 8.43
CA ARG A 11 -0.49 -18.83 7.19
C ARG A 11 -0.43 -17.56 6.34
N LYS A 12 -1.55 -16.85 6.17
CA LYS A 12 -1.58 -15.57 5.42
C LYS A 12 -0.72 -14.51 6.10
N ARG A 13 -0.76 -14.43 7.42
CA ARG A 13 0.06 -13.49 8.21
C ARG A 13 1.55 -13.79 8.08
N GLN A 14 1.92 -15.07 8.12
CA GLN A 14 3.30 -15.51 7.89
C GLN A 14 3.78 -15.14 6.47
N MET A 15 2.94 -15.40 5.46
CA MET A 15 3.24 -15.03 4.07
C MET A 15 3.47 -13.52 3.92
N ILE A 16 2.69 -12.68 4.60
CA ILE A 16 2.90 -11.22 4.57
C ILE A 16 4.22 -10.85 5.24
N ALA A 17 4.56 -11.46 6.38
CA ALA A 17 5.84 -11.19 7.04
C ALA A 17 7.03 -11.57 6.13
N GLU A 18 6.95 -12.72 5.45
CA GLU A 18 7.96 -13.15 4.48
C GLU A 18 8.04 -12.20 3.27
N MET A 19 6.90 -11.72 2.78
CA MET A 19 6.85 -10.74 1.70
C MET A 19 7.51 -9.42 2.10
N LEU A 20 7.22 -8.90 3.31
CA LEU A 20 7.82 -7.67 3.82
C LEU A 20 9.35 -7.79 3.90
N ASP A 21 9.85 -8.90 4.45
CA ASP A 21 11.28 -9.17 4.53
C ASP A 21 11.92 -9.31 3.15
N GLY A 22 11.28 -10.06 2.25
CA GLY A 22 11.72 -10.19 0.86
C GLY A 22 11.83 -8.83 0.14
N CYS A 23 10.81 -7.97 0.29
CA CYS A 23 10.83 -6.62 -0.27
C CYS A 23 11.98 -5.77 0.29
N TRP A 24 12.25 -5.85 1.59
CA TRP A 24 13.39 -5.13 2.18
C TRP A 24 14.72 -5.62 1.60
N ARG A 25 14.92 -6.93 1.59
CA ARG A 25 16.15 -7.56 1.08
C ARG A 25 16.38 -7.21 -0.39
N SER A 26 15.33 -7.17 -1.21
CA SER A 26 15.43 -6.71 -2.61
C SER A 26 15.88 -5.25 -2.76
N CYS A 27 15.80 -4.43 -1.70
CA CYS A 27 16.27 -3.04 -1.75
C CYS A 27 17.75 -2.87 -1.35
N VAL A 28 18.36 -3.85 -0.67
CA VAL A 28 19.67 -3.68 0.00
C VAL A 28 20.64 -4.85 -0.14
N GLU A 29 20.17 -6.02 -0.55
CA GLU A 29 21.02 -7.20 -0.71
C GLU A 29 21.59 -7.28 -2.13
N PRO A 30 22.80 -7.85 -2.29
CA PRO A 30 23.35 -8.16 -3.61
C PRO A 30 22.40 -9.04 -4.43
N ASP A 31 22.49 -8.93 -5.74
CA ASP A 31 21.74 -9.77 -6.66
C ASP A 31 21.99 -11.27 -6.37
N PRO A 32 20.94 -12.12 -6.23
CA PRO A 32 21.10 -13.50 -5.80
C PRO A 32 21.93 -14.36 -6.75
N GLU A 33 21.95 -14.04 -8.05
CA GLU A 33 22.60 -14.84 -9.09
C GLU A 33 24.03 -14.33 -9.37
N THR A 34 24.17 -13.04 -9.62
CA THR A 34 25.41 -12.38 -10.03
C THR A 34 26.28 -11.94 -8.84
N LYS A 35 25.70 -11.85 -7.64
CA LYS A 35 26.36 -11.36 -6.41
C LYS A 35 26.85 -9.91 -6.48
N ILE A 36 26.38 -9.14 -7.47
CA ILE A 36 26.71 -7.72 -7.60
C ILE A 36 26.07 -6.98 -6.43
N PRO A 37 26.84 -6.17 -5.66
CA PRO A 37 26.29 -5.33 -4.60
C PRO A 37 25.21 -4.39 -5.15
N PHE A 38 24.13 -4.25 -4.40
CA PHE A 38 22.99 -3.42 -4.78
C PHE A 38 22.50 -2.62 -3.59
N VAL A 39 22.08 -1.39 -3.86
CA VAL A 39 21.27 -0.58 -2.97
C VAL A 39 20.33 0.22 -3.86
N ALA A 40 19.04 0.26 -3.51
CA ALA A 40 18.06 0.97 -4.31
C ALA A 40 18.24 2.49 -4.15
N ASP A 41 18.38 3.22 -5.26
CA ASP A 41 18.36 4.70 -5.28
C ASP A 41 16.94 5.27 -5.37
N ALA A 42 15.96 4.44 -5.73
CA ALA A 42 14.53 4.75 -5.77
C ALA A 42 13.73 3.45 -5.73
N ILE A 43 12.47 3.52 -5.29
CA ILE A 43 11.56 2.38 -5.23
C ILE A 43 10.35 2.64 -6.12
N ILE A 44 10.02 1.67 -6.97
CA ILE A 44 8.75 1.61 -7.70
C ILE A 44 7.99 0.40 -7.18
N ALA A 45 6.76 0.61 -6.69
CA ALA A 45 6.00 -0.46 -6.06
C ALA A 45 4.51 -0.35 -6.32
N ASN A 46 3.78 -1.44 -6.09
CA ASN A 46 2.32 -1.43 -6.06
C ASN A 46 1.81 -1.47 -4.60
N PRO A 47 0.58 -0.98 -4.34
CA PRO A 47 0.01 -0.95 -2.99
C PRO A 47 -0.05 -2.32 -2.28
N PRO A 48 -0.36 -3.45 -2.96
CA PRO A 48 -0.43 -4.76 -2.30
C PRO A 48 0.89 -5.27 -1.71
N SER A 49 2.03 -4.61 -1.96
CA SER A 49 3.32 -4.98 -1.38
C SER A 49 3.46 -4.59 0.09
N PHE A 50 2.74 -3.57 0.57
CA PHE A 50 2.74 -3.02 1.95
C PHE A 50 4.10 -2.59 2.54
N ALA A 51 5.23 -2.99 1.97
CA ALA A 51 6.59 -2.66 2.43
C ALA A 51 7.09 -1.30 1.91
N HIS A 52 6.59 -0.89 0.74
CA HIS A 52 7.10 0.18 -0.10
C HIS A 52 7.54 1.47 0.65
N ILE A 53 6.61 2.12 1.35
CA ILE A 53 6.87 3.41 2.01
C ILE A 53 7.80 3.27 3.21
N HIS A 54 7.81 2.09 3.84
CA HIS A 54 8.68 1.82 4.98
C HIS A 54 10.11 1.56 4.52
N CYS A 55 10.31 0.80 3.43
CA CYS A 55 11.63 0.62 2.82
C CYS A 55 12.18 1.97 2.33
N ALA A 56 11.35 2.78 1.66
CA ALA A 56 11.73 4.11 1.19
C ALA A 56 12.12 5.04 2.35
N GLN A 57 11.35 5.02 3.44
CA GLN A 57 11.66 5.76 4.66
C GLN A 57 13.01 5.33 5.27
N ALA A 58 13.27 4.03 5.35
CA ALA A 58 14.51 3.49 5.94
C ALA A 58 15.75 3.86 5.13
N LEU A 59 15.64 3.87 3.80
CA LEU A 59 16.75 4.19 2.89
C LEU A 59 16.90 5.68 2.61
N GLY A 60 15.86 6.49 2.86
CA GLY A 60 15.85 7.90 2.51
C GLY A 60 15.78 8.15 1.00
N VAL A 61 15.13 7.26 0.25
CA VAL A 61 15.04 7.30 -1.22
C VAL A 61 13.62 7.58 -1.72
N PRO A 62 13.45 8.11 -2.94
CA PRO A 62 12.13 8.36 -3.51
C PRO A 62 11.30 7.08 -3.70
N LEU A 63 9.99 7.20 -3.49
CA LEU A 63 9.01 6.16 -3.78
C LEU A 63 8.06 6.64 -4.88
N HIS A 64 7.77 5.79 -5.86
CA HIS A 64 6.72 5.97 -6.85
C HIS A 64 5.78 4.76 -6.82
N MET A 65 4.48 5.01 -6.65
CA MET A 65 3.49 3.94 -6.68
C MET A 65 2.94 3.73 -8.08
N MET A 66 2.97 2.50 -8.58
CA MET A 66 2.40 2.14 -9.88
C MET A 66 1.39 1.01 -9.71
N PHE A 67 0.18 1.19 -10.26
CA PHE A 67 -0.83 0.14 -10.15
C PHE A 67 -1.90 0.16 -11.23
N THR A 68 -2.51 -0.99 -11.50
CA THR A 68 -3.59 -1.15 -12.49
C THR A 68 -4.99 -0.96 -11.90
N MET A 69 -5.10 -0.82 -10.59
CA MET A 69 -6.35 -0.56 -9.88
C MET A 69 -6.26 0.76 -9.12
N PRO A 70 -7.34 1.56 -9.06
CA PRO A 70 -7.32 2.80 -8.31
C PRO A 70 -7.19 2.53 -6.81
N TRP A 71 -6.20 3.16 -6.19
CA TRP A 71 -5.91 3.03 -4.75
C TRP A 71 -5.95 4.38 -4.03
N SER A 72 -6.08 5.48 -4.77
CA SER A 72 -6.15 6.86 -4.26
C SER A 72 -7.60 7.31 -4.21
N PRO A 73 -8.03 7.98 -3.12
CA PRO A 73 -9.39 8.47 -2.96
C PRO A 73 -9.88 9.30 -4.15
N THR A 74 -11.11 9.03 -4.60
CA THR A 74 -11.84 9.85 -5.57
C THR A 74 -13.34 9.70 -5.36
N LYS A 75 -14.08 10.74 -5.77
CA LYS A 75 -15.55 10.75 -5.81
C LYS A 75 -16.12 9.99 -7.01
N GLU A 76 -15.32 9.72 -8.05
CA GLU A 76 -15.84 9.19 -9.33
C GLU A 76 -16.21 7.71 -9.28
N PHE A 77 -15.42 6.88 -8.60
CA PHE A 77 -15.67 5.43 -8.48
C PHE A 77 -15.21 4.92 -7.11
N PRO A 78 -15.77 3.80 -6.62
CA PRO A 78 -15.38 3.23 -5.33
C PRO A 78 -14.05 2.50 -5.43
N HIS A 79 -13.40 2.31 -4.28
CA HIS A 79 -12.24 1.44 -4.14
C HIS A 79 -12.60 0.01 -4.61
N PRO A 80 -11.80 -0.65 -5.47
CA PRO A 80 -12.15 -1.94 -6.09
C PRO A 80 -12.42 -3.09 -5.11
N LEU A 81 -11.73 -3.07 -3.96
CA LEU A 81 -11.94 -4.03 -2.87
C LEU A 81 -13.11 -3.72 -1.93
N ALA A 82 -13.76 -2.57 -2.09
CA ALA A 82 -14.87 -2.17 -1.23
C ALA A 82 -16.20 -2.64 -1.82
N ASN A 83 -16.91 -3.52 -1.11
CA ASN A 83 -18.25 -3.95 -1.49
C ASN A 83 -19.32 -3.09 -0.80
N VAL A 84 -19.36 -1.79 -1.12
CA VAL A 84 -20.30 -0.85 -0.51
C VAL A 84 -21.61 -0.85 -1.29
N LYS A 85 -22.55 -1.72 -0.91
CA LYS A 85 -23.94 -1.65 -1.40
C LYS A 85 -24.64 -0.52 -0.66
N GLY A 86 -24.99 0.58 -1.36
CA GLY A 86 -25.65 1.73 -0.74
C GLY A 86 -27.03 1.99 -1.32
N SER A 87 -28.04 2.00 -0.44
CA SER A 87 -29.35 2.62 -0.65
C SER A 87 -29.35 3.99 0.07
N GLY A 88 -28.91 5.06 -0.60
CA GLY A 88 -28.78 6.40 0.01
C GLY A 88 -28.20 7.46 -0.95
N THR A 89 -28.34 8.75 -0.59
CA THR A 89 -28.35 9.90 -1.50
C THR A 89 -27.00 10.60 -1.83
N ASP A 90 -25.83 10.01 -1.61
CA ASP A 90 -24.60 10.58 -2.22
C ASP A 90 -23.59 9.49 -2.61
N ALA A 91 -23.63 9.10 -3.88
CA ALA A 91 -22.72 8.11 -4.45
C ALA A 91 -21.26 8.60 -4.44
N SER A 92 -21.03 9.91 -4.58
CA SER A 92 -19.69 10.50 -4.65
C SER A 92 -19.00 10.47 -3.29
N LEU A 93 -19.71 10.85 -2.22
CA LEU A 93 -19.19 10.71 -0.85
C LEU A 93 -18.92 9.25 -0.50
N ARG A 94 -19.83 8.33 -0.89
CA ARG A 94 -19.65 6.88 -0.67
C ARG A 94 -18.40 6.35 -1.37
N ASN A 95 -18.17 6.75 -2.61
CA ASN A 95 -16.98 6.37 -3.38
C ASN A 95 -15.72 6.83 -2.66
N TYR A 96 -15.65 8.11 -2.28
CA TYR A 96 -14.49 8.66 -1.58
C TYR A 96 -14.21 7.94 -0.26
N MET A 97 -15.23 7.73 0.57
CA MET A 97 -15.09 7.06 1.88
C MET A 97 -14.71 5.58 1.78
N SER A 98 -14.97 4.93 0.65
CA SER A 98 -14.62 3.53 0.45
C SER A 98 -13.11 3.27 0.46
N TYR A 99 -12.30 4.27 0.08
CA TYR A 99 -10.83 4.20 0.12
C TYR A 99 -10.32 4.20 1.55
N SER A 100 -10.78 5.16 2.38
CA SER A 100 -10.43 5.21 3.80
C SER A 100 -10.86 3.94 4.53
N MET A 101 -12.02 3.36 4.18
CA MET A 101 -12.47 2.10 4.76
C MET A 101 -11.50 0.95 4.46
N VAL A 102 -11.06 0.81 3.21
CA VAL A 102 -10.11 -0.26 2.84
C VAL A 102 -8.74 -0.04 3.49
N GLU A 103 -8.27 1.20 3.55
CA GLU A 103 -7.02 1.54 4.24
C GLU A 103 -7.08 1.18 5.73
N LEU A 104 -8.16 1.58 6.42
CA LEU A 104 -8.35 1.27 7.84
C LEU A 104 -8.44 -0.24 8.11
N LEU A 105 -9.14 -0.99 7.26
CA LEU A 105 -9.22 -2.45 7.39
C LEU A 105 -7.86 -3.11 7.13
N THR A 106 -7.11 -2.62 6.15
CA THR A 106 -5.75 -3.10 5.84
C THR A 106 -4.83 -2.89 7.05
N TRP A 107 -4.80 -1.67 7.60
CA TRP A 107 -4.02 -1.38 8.79
C TRP A 107 -4.48 -2.16 10.02
N SER A 108 -5.79 -2.32 10.23
CA SER A 108 -6.30 -3.12 11.35
C SER A 108 -5.86 -4.58 11.28
N GLY A 109 -5.72 -5.15 10.08
CA GLY A 109 -5.28 -6.52 9.89
C GLY A 109 -3.76 -6.71 9.94
N LEU A 110 -2.98 -5.69 9.58
CA LEU A 110 -1.54 -5.81 9.31
C LEU A 110 -0.63 -4.98 10.21
N ALA A 111 -1.16 -4.01 10.97
CA ALA A 111 -0.36 -3.06 11.75
C ALA A 111 0.65 -3.75 12.66
N ASP A 112 0.27 -4.82 13.35
CA ASP A 112 1.15 -5.51 14.28
C ASP A 112 2.30 -6.25 13.56
N ILE A 113 2.06 -6.79 12.35
CA ILE A 113 3.09 -7.42 11.54
C ILE A 113 4.04 -6.37 11.00
N ILE A 114 3.49 -5.30 10.42
CA ILE A 114 4.26 -4.20 9.82
C ILE A 114 5.10 -3.49 10.90
N ASN A 115 4.53 -3.13 12.04
CA ASN A 115 5.26 -2.45 13.11
C ASN A 115 6.37 -3.31 13.71
N ARG A 116 6.12 -4.61 13.94
CA ARG A 116 7.20 -5.52 14.39
C ARG A 116 8.34 -5.60 13.38
N TRP A 117 8.03 -5.65 12.08
CA TRP A 117 9.03 -5.67 11.03
C TRP A 117 9.76 -4.32 10.92
N ARG A 118 9.06 -3.19 11.01
CA ARG A 118 9.65 -1.84 11.03
C ARG A 118 10.70 -1.70 12.12
N VAL A 119 10.38 -2.11 13.35
CA VAL A 119 11.32 -2.02 14.47
C VAL A 119 12.50 -2.98 14.31
N LYS A 120 12.23 -4.24 13.95
CA LYS A 120 13.27 -5.28 13.94
C LYS A 120 14.18 -5.26 12.73
N ALA A 121 13.63 -5.01 11.54
CA ALA A 121 14.37 -5.11 10.28
C ALA A 121 14.83 -3.74 9.77
N LEU A 122 14.01 -2.70 9.93
CA LEU A 122 14.28 -1.38 9.37
C LEU A 122 14.85 -0.39 10.40
N ASN A 123 14.84 -0.75 11.69
CA ASN A 123 15.19 0.15 12.79
C ASN A 123 14.37 1.45 12.77
N LEU A 124 13.08 1.34 12.43
CA LEU A 124 12.12 2.45 12.41
C LEU A 124 11.15 2.34 13.58
N GLU A 125 10.63 3.49 14.02
CA GLU A 125 9.58 3.55 15.04
C GLU A 125 8.27 2.93 14.55
N GLU A 126 7.47 2.43 15.49
CA GLU A 126 6.12 1.95 15.22
C GLU A 126 5.21 3.11 14.75
N LEU A 127 4.34 2.82 13.80
CA LEU A 127 3.31 3.78 13.39
C LEU A 127 2.07 3.63 14.27
N SER A 128 1.55 4.75 14.76
CA SER A 128 0.23 4.78 15.36
C SER A 128 -0.84 4.61 14.26
N PRO A 129 -2.03 4.06 14.56
CA PRO A 129 -3.12 3.94 13.59
C PRO A 129 -3.49 5.27 12.91
N ARG A 130 -3.37 6.39 13.64
CA ARG A 130 -3.62 7.74 13.12
C ARG A 130 -2.56 8.20 12.13
N THR A 131 -1.30 7.86 12.36
CA THR A 131 -0.18 8.22 11.49
C THR A 131 -0.12 7.31 10.26
N ALA A 132 -0.52 6.06 10.44
CA ALA A 132 -0.46 5.03 9.42
C ALA A 132 -1.51 5.27 8.31
N ALA A 133 -2.72 5.67 8.69
CA ALA A 133 -3.76 6.07 7.75
C ALA A 133 -3.43 7.43 7.11
N GLY A 134 -3.51 7.51 5.78
CA GLY A 134 -3.23 8.74 5.02
C GLY A 134 -1.75 9.06 4.86
N LEU A 135 -0.82 8.18 5.26
CA LEU A 135 0.61 8.44 5.19
C LEU A 135 1.09 8.75 3.76
N MET A 136 0.55 8.02 2.77
CA MET A 136 0.87 8.22 1.35
C MET A 136 0.44 9.60 0.84
N GLU A 137 -0.73 10.08 1.28
CA GLU A 137 -1.27 11.39 0.93
C GLU A 137 -0.48 12.51 1.62
N ALA A 138 -0.19 12.34 2.92
CA ALA A 138 0.60 13.29 3.70
C ALA A 138 2.00 13.51 3.12
N MET A 139 2.61 12.44 2.60
CA MET A 139 3.93 12.50 1.96
C MET A 139 3.86 12.85 0.46
N GLN A 140 2.66 13.06 -0.10
CA GLN A 140 2.42 13.34 -1.52
C GLN A 140 3.18 12.38 -2.45
N VAL A 141 3.19 11.08 -2.09
CA VAL A 141 3.94 10.07 -2.85
C VAL A 141 3.41 10.04 -4.29
N PRO A 142 4.25 10.16 -5.32
CA PRO A 142 3.81 10.07 -6.70
C PRO A 142 3.10 8.74 -7.01
N HIS A 143 1.98 8.81 -7.72
CA HIS A 143 1.22 7.64 -8.17
C HIS A 143 1.05 7.68 -9.70
N THR A 144 1.18 6.53 -10.36
CA THR A 144 0.80 6.33 -11.75
C THR A 144 -0.11 5.12 -11.86
N TYR A 145 -1.32 5.37 -12.34
CA TYR A 145 -2.27 4.32 -12.63
C TYR A 145 -2.13 3.85 -14.07
N CYS A 146 -1.89 2.55 -14.26
CA CYS A 146 -1.51 1.97 -15.55
C CYS A 146 -2.73 1.65 -16.43
N TRP A 147 -3.62 2.63 -16.65
CA TRP A 147 -4.74 2.50 -17.59
C TRP A 147 -4.77 3.65 -18.59
N SER A 148 -5.36 3.41 -19.76
CA SER A 148 -5.49 4.46 -20.77
C SER A 148 -6.46 5.56 -20.31
N PRO A 149 -6.10 6.86 -20.45
CA PRO A 149 -7.03 7.97 -20.23
C PRO A 149 -8.27 7.93 -21.13
N ALA A 150 -8.19 7.24 -22.28
CA ALA A 150 -9.34 7.02 -23.15
C ALA A 150 -10.33 5.99 -22.60
N LEU A 151 -9.88 5.12 -21.69
CA LEU A 151 -10.72 4.13 -21.02
C LEU A 151 -11.29 4.69 -19.70
N ILE A 152 -10.41 5.26 -18.87
CA ILE A 152 -10.80 5.92 -17.62
C ILE A 152 -10.04 7.25 -17.56
N PRO A 153 -10.73 8.39 -17.71
CA PRO A 153 -10.07 9.69 -17.61
C PRO A 153 -9.52 9.90 -16.19
N LYS A 154 -8.48 10.72 -16.07
CA LYS A 154 -7.95 11.14 -14.78
C LYS A 154 -9.06 11.86 -13.98
N PRO A 155 -9.41 11.40 -12.77
CA PRO A 155 -10.34 12.12 -11.92
C PRO A 155 -9.92 13.55 -11.62
N LEU A 156 -10.89 14.47 -11.63
CA LEU A 156 -10.63 15.90 -11.42
C LEU A 156 -10.21 16.24 -9.98
N ASP A 157 -10.59 15.39 -9.03
CA ASP A 157 -10.27 15.53 -7.62
C ASP A 157 -8.91 14.91 -7.24
N TRP A 158 -8.18 14.35 -8.20
CA TRP A 158 -6.81 13.89 -7.97
C TRP A 158 -5.78 15.02 -8.05
N PRO A 159 -4.87 15.12 -7.05
CA PRO A 159 -3.80 16.11 -7.07
C PRO A 159 -2.79 15.87 -8.20
N SER A 160 -1.88 16.83 -8.40
CA SER A 160 -0.90 16.80 -9.49
C SER A 160 0.09 15.64 -9.41
N TYR A 161 0.38 15.13 -8.20
CA TYR A 161 1.30 14.01 -8.00
C TYR A 161 0.68 12.63 -8.33
N ILE A 162 -0.60 12.58 -8.71
CA ILE A 162 -1.31 11.36 -9.11
C ILE A 162 -1.63 11.42 -10.59
N GLY A 163 -1.12 10.47 -11.37
CA GLY A 163 -1.36 10.33 -12.81
C GLY A 163 -2.15 9.06 -13.16
N SER A 164 -2.74 9.08 -14.35
CA SER A 164 -3.32 7.94 -15.07
C SER A 164 -2.78 7.91 -16.49
#